data_AF-A0A524DWK0-F1
#
_entry.id   AF-A0A524DWK0-F1
#
_cell.length_a   1.000
_cell.length_b   1.000
_cell.length_c   1.000
_cell.angle_alpha   90.00
_cell.angle_beta   90.00
_cell.angle_gamma   90.00
#
_symmetry.space_group_name_H-M   'P 1'
#
loop_
_entity.id
_entity.type
_entity.pdbx_description
1 polymer ?
#
loop_
_entity_poly.entity_id
_entity_poly.type
_entity_poly.pdbx_seq_one_letter_code
_entity_poly.pdbx_strand_id
1 'polypeptide(L)'
;MGALKVVGGILALAGGVLVFIAWITLIGIGMDFLSLFSLVNLVAIILSIIGGILGIAGKRAGGGLALVGALIWILGIILIYIDPMTFLFMLPMSWLGGYIPVDIIISWESLIVLLGSIFILAGGSE
;
A
#
# COMPACT_ATOMS: atom_id res chain seq x y z
N MET A 1 -3.99 0.35 26.54
CA MET A 1 -4.08 0.26 25.07
C MET A 1 -5.52 0.06 24.67
N GLY A 2 -6.10 0.93 23.84
CA GLY A 2 -7.43 0.71 23.29
C GLY A 2 -7.40 -0.43 22.28
N ALA A 3 -8.33 -1.39 22.37
CA ALA A 3 -8.42 -2.53 21.45
C ALA A 3 -8.44 -2.10 19.96
N LEU A 4 -9.04 -0.93 19.68
CA LEU A 4 -9.09 -0.34 18.36
C LEU A 4 -7.69 -0.02 17.78
N LYS A 5 -6.73 0.40 18.61
CA LYS A 5 -5.35 0.66 18.15
C LYS A 5 -4.63 -0.61 17.74
N VAL A 6 -4.84 -1.70 18.49
CA VAL A 6 -4.22 -2.98 18.21
C VAL A 6 -4.79 -3.57 16.92
N VAL A 7 -6.12 -3.53 16.75
CA VAL A 7 -6.77 -3.94 15.51
C VAL A 7 -6.27 -3.09 14.34
N GLY A 8 -6.23 -1.77 14.50
CA GLY A 8 -5.72 -0.87 13.47
C GLY A 8 -4.25 -1.13 13.12
N GLY A 9 -3.42 -1.39 14.13
CA GLY A 9 -2.00 -1.74 13.98
C GLY A 9 -1.80 -3.04 13.21
N ILE A 10 -2.60 -4.08 13.52
CA ILE A 10 -2.58 -5.35 12.80
C ILE A 10 -3.01 -5.17 11.35
N LEU A 11 -4.06 -4.39 11.09
CA LEU A 11 -4.53 -4.09 9.74
C LEU A 11 -3.46 -3.33 8.94
N ALA A 12 -2.87 -2.28 9.52
CA ALA A 12 -1.80 -1.51 8.86
C ALA A 12 -0.57 -2.38 8.57
N LEU A 13 -0.18 -3.26 9.50
CA LEU A 13 0.92 -4.19 9.31
C LEU A 13 0.62 -5.22 8.21
N ALA A 14 -0.53 -5.89 8.28
CA ALA A 14 -0.94 -6.89 7.31
C ALA A 14 -1.08 -6.28 5.91
N GLY A 15 -1.71 -5.12 5.80
CA GLY A 15 -1.79 -4.38 4.55
C GLY A 15 -0.41 -3.99 4.02
N GLY A 16 0.50 -3.51 4.86
CA GLY A 16 1.88 -3.19 4.47
C GLY A 16 2.65 -4.40 3.93
N VAL A 17 2.45 -5.58 4.53
CA VAL A 17 3.04 -6.85 4.04
C VAL A 17 2.44 -7.27 2.71
N LEU A 18 1.12 -7.12 2.52
CA LEU A 18 0.48 -7.42 1.25
C LEU A 18 0.95 -6.49 0.13
N VAL A 19 1.12 -5.20 0.44
CA VAL A 19 1.73 -4.22 -0.48
C VAL A 19 3.15 -4.65 -0.86
N PHE A 20 3.96 -5.14 0.09
CA PHE A 20 5.31 -5.65 -0.20
C PHE A 20 5.29 -6.87 -1.12
N ILE A 21 4.38 -7.81 -0.91
CA ILE A 21 4.22 -8.98 -1.77
C ILE A 21 3.79 -8.57 -3.19
N ALA A 22 2.83 -7.66 -3.31
CA ALA A 22 2.40 -7.12 -4.60
C ALA A 22 3.57 -6.44 -5.33
N TRP A 23 4.36 -5.63 -4.62
CA TRP A 23 5.52 -4.96 -5.18
C TRP A 23 6.62 -5.93 -5.64
N ILE A 24 6.97 -6.95 -4.85
CA ILE A 24 7.93 -7.99 -5.28
C ILE A 24 7.42 -8.73 -6.51
N THR A 25 6.11 -9.01 -6.56
CA THR A 25 5.51 -9.71 -7.70
C THR A 25 5.63 -8.88 -8.97
N LEU A 26 5.42 -7.55 -8.89
CA LEU A 26 5.62 -6.62 -10.01
C LEU A 26 7.08 -6.58 -10.49
N ILE A 27 8.05 -6.63 -9.58
CA ILE A 27 9.48 -6.75 -9.95
C ILE A 27 9.74 -8.10 -10.64
N GLY A 28 9.23 -9.19 -10.07
CA GLY A 28 9.45 -10.56 -10.56
C GLY A 28 8.92 -10.81 -11.97
N ILE A 29 7.89 -10.07 -12.41
CA ILE A 29 7.36 -10.14 -13.79
C ILE A 29 8.07 -9.20 -14.77
N GLY A 30 9.18 -8.57 -14.36
CA GLY A 30 10.03 -7.77 -15.25
C GLY A 30 9.50 -6.37 -15.54
N MET A 31 8.61 -5.82 -14.70
CA MET A 31 8.21 -4.41 -14.76
C MET A 31 9.29 -3.47 -14.16
N ASP A 32 10.57 -3.73 -14.47
CA ASP A 32 11.74 -3.02 -13.95
C ASP A 32 11.88 -1.57 -14.46
N PHE A 33 10.97 -1.11 -15.33
CA PHE A 33 11.03 0.21 -15.97
C PHE A 33 10.76 1.40 -15.03
N LEU A 34 10.52 1.17 -13.74
CA LEU A 34 10.13 2.21 -12.81
C LEU A 34 11.06 2.26 -11.57
N SER A 35 12.36 2.49 -11.75
CA SER A 35 13.32 2.58 -10.63
C SER A 35 12.95 3.64 -9.58
N LEU A 36 12.35 4.77 -10.01
CA LEU A 36 11.81 5.81 -9.14
C LEU A 36 10.54 5.37 -8.41
N PHE A 37 9.64 4.63 -9.07
CA PHE A 37 8.45 4.03 -8.45
C PHE A 37 8.83 2.95 -7.44
N SER A 38 9.86 2.16 -7.74
CA SER A 38 10.36 1.09 -6.89
C SER A 38 10.83 1.63 -5.54
N LEU A 39 11.55 2.77 -5.54
CA LEU A 39 11.95 3.45 -4.32
C LEU A 39 10.76 4.05 -3.56
N VAL A 40 9.83 4.71 -4.25
CA VAL A 40 8.65 5.34 -3.64
C VAL A 40 7.74 4.30 -2.97
N ASN A 41 7.53 3.15 -3.60
CA ASN A 41 6.77 2.05 -3.03
C ASN A 41 7.46 1.41 -1.84
N LEU A 42 8.78 1.25 -1.91
CA LEU A 42 9.54 0.74 -0.77
C LEU A 42 9.37 1.66 0.45
N VAL A 43 9.38 2.98 0.26
CA VAL A 43 9.08 3.95 1.32
C VAL A 43 7.64 3.76 1.84
N ALA A 44 6.66 3.60 0.97
CA ALA A 44 5.27 3.35 1.36
C ALA A 44 5.12 2.07 2.22
N ILE A 45 5.80 1.00 1.85
CA ILE A 45 5.82 -0.28 2.55
C ILE A 45 6.43 -0.11 3.95
N ILE A 46 7.61 0.53 4.02
CA ILE A 46 8.30 0.77 5.29
C ILE A 46 7.42 1.59 6.23
N LEU A 47 6.80 2.66 5.73
CA LEU A 47 5.92 3.52 6.53
C LEU A 47 4.67 2.78 7.02
N SER A 48 4.09 1.92 6.19
CA SER A 48 2.93 1.09 6.55
C SER A 48 3.26 0.06 7.63
N ILE A 49 4.40 -0.63 7.50
CA ILE A 49 4.87 -1.63 8.46
C ILE A 49 5.24 -0.97 9.79
N ILE A 50 6.07 0.07 9.76
CA ILE A 50 6.47 0.82 10.97
C ILE A 50 5.24 1.43 11.63
N GLY A 51 4.32 1.99 10.83
CA GLY A 51 3.07 2.54 11.30
C GLY A 51 2.19 1.50 12.01
N GLY A 52 2.07 0.30 11.44
CA GLY A 52 1.39 -0.83 12.04
C GLY A 52 2.01 -1.27 13.36
N ILE A 53 3.34 -1.44 13.41
CA ILE A 53 4.09 -1.82 14.64
C ILE A 53 3.86 -0.78 15.74
N LEU A 54 3.97 0.51 15.42
CA LEU A 54 3.73 1.59 16.37
C LEU A 54 2.26 1.64 16.81
N GLY A 55 1.32 1.34 15.90
CA GLY A 55 -0.09 1.21 16.21
C GLY A 55 -0.37 0.08 17.20
N ILE A 56 0.23 -1.10 16.99
CA ILE A 56 0.19 -2.24 17.93
C ILE A 56 0.81 -1.83 19.27
N ALA A 57 1.90 -1.08 19.27
CA ALA A 57 2.54 -0.50 20.46
C ALA A 57 1.73 0.66 21.09
N GLY A 58 0.56 0.97 20.54
CA GLY A 58 -0.39 1.93 21.09
C GLY A 58 -0.04 3.38 20.79
N LYS A 59 0.94 3.66 19.94
CA LYS A 59 1.38 5.02 19.59
C LYS A 59 0.53 5.60 18.46
N ARG A 60 -0.03 6.80 18.66
CA ARG A 60 -0.79 7.51 17.61
C ARG A 60 0.05 7.84 16.37
N ALA A 61 1.35 8.09 16.54
CA ALA A 61 2.27 8.30 15.44
C ALA A 61 2.27 7.14 14.43
N GLY A 62 1.96 5.92 14.88
CA GLY A 62 1.82 4.77 14.00
C GLY A 62 0.69 4.92 12.97
N GLY A 63 -0.43 5.49 13.36
CA GLY A 63 -1.55 5.74 12.45
C GLY A 63 -1.23 6.79 11.40
N GLY A 64 -0.49 7.84 11.77
CA GLY A 64 -0.02 8.85 10.82
C GLY A 64 0.96 8.29 9.80
N LEU A 65 1.94 7.49 10.26
CA LEU A 65 2.91 6.85 9.37
C LEU A 65 2.24 5.85 8.41
N ALA A 66 1.33 5.01 8.93
CA ALA A 66 0.59 4.07 8.11
C ALA A 66 -0.30 4.78 7.07
N LEU A 67 -0.91 5.91 7.44
CA LEU A 67 -1.73 6.72 6.52
C LEU A 67 -0.88 7.27 5.37
N VAL A 68 0.28 7.84 5.67
CA VAL A 68 1.21 8.35 4.65
C VAL A 68 1.67 7.21 3.75
N GLY A 69 2.00 6.04 4.31
CA GLY A 69 2.35 4.84 3.54
C GLY A 69 1.26 4.44 2.55
N ALA A 70 0.00 4.37 3.00
CA ALA A 70 -1.12 4.02 2.14
C ALA A 70 -1.36 5.03 1.01
N LEU A 71 -1.24 6.33 1.31
CA LEU A 71 -1.41 7.39 0.31
C LEU A 71 -0.31 7.37 -0.74
N ILE A 72 0.95 7.18 -0.34
CA ILE A 72 2.08 7.08 -1.27
C ILE A 72 1.87 5.89 -2.21
N TRP A 73 1.40 4.75 -1.71
CA TRP A 73 1.12 3.59 -2.54
C TRP A 73 -0.01 3.83 -3.55
N ILE A 74 -1.11 4.46 -3.12
CA ILE A 74 -2.22 4.83 -4.02
C ILE A 74 -1.73 5.77 -5.13
N LEU A 75 -0.96 6.80 -4.76
CA LEU A 75 -0.35 7.70 -5.74
C LEU A 75 0.58 6.95 -6.68
N GLY A 76 1.40 6.04 -6.15
CA GLY A 76 2.26 5.18 -6.95
C GLY A 76 1.46 4.40 -8.00
N ILE A 77 0.39 3.72 -7.61
CA ILE A 77 -0.46 2.97 -8.55
C ILE A 77 -1.04 3.89 -9.63
N ILE A 78 -1.55 5.07 -9.24
CA ILE A 78 -2.08 6.05 -10.20
C ILE A 78 -1.00 6.47 -11.20
N LEU A 79 0.24 6.70 -10.74
CA LEU A 79 1.36 7.07 -11.60
C LEU A 79 1.71 5.97 -12.61
N ILE A 80 1.56 4.68 -12.26
CA ILE A 80 1.72 3.58 -13.22
C ILE A 80 0.64 3.66 -14.32
N TYR A 81 -0.61 3.88 -13.93
CA TYR A 81 -1.72 3.85 -14.88
C TYR A 81 -1.72 5.03 -15.86
N ILE A 82 -1.20 6.19 -15.44
CA ILE A 82 -1.07 7.36 -16.32
C ILE A 82 0.21 7.32 -17.17
N ASP A 83 1.16 6.42 -16.87
CA ASP A 83 2.38 6.27 -17.67
C ASP A 83 2.05 5.62 -19.03
N PRO A 84 2.28 6.32 -20.16
CA PRO A 84 1.90 5.83 -21.49
C PRO A 84 2.62 4.54 -21.88
N MET A 85 3.87 4.35 -21.42
CA MET A 85 4.67 3.17 -21.74
C MET A 85 4.15 1.94 -21.01
N THR A 86 3.74 2.10 -19.75
CA THR A 86 3.14 1.03 -18.96
C THR A 86 1.75 0.68 -19.49
N PHE A 87 0.94 1.67 -19.84
CA PHE A 87 -0.36 1.45 -20.48
C PHE A 87 -0.25 0.66 -21.81
N LEU A 88 0.73 1.00 -22.65
CA LEU A 88 1.02 0.29 -23.91
C LEU A 88 1.50 -1.15 -23.70
N PHE A 89 2.25 -1.42 -22.62
CA PHE A 89 2.69 -2.78 -22.25
C PHE A 89 1.57 -3.61 -21.64
N MET A 90 0.64 -2.98 -20.92
CA MET A 90 -0.53 -3.64 -20.34
C MET A 90 -1.53 -4.07 -21.43
N LEU A 91 -1.78 -3.25 -22.46
CA LEU A 91 -2.68 -3.53 -23.59
C LEU A 91 -2.59 -4.95 -24.22
N PRO A 92 -1.40 -5.48 -24.59
CA PRO A 92 -1.28 -6.85 -25.10
C PRO A 92 -1.48 -7.93 -24.02
N MET A 93 -1.19 -7.64 -22.75
CA MET A 93 -1.44 -8.56 -21.63
C MET A 93 -2.95 -8.72 -21.34
N SER A 94 -3.76 -7.66 -21.55
CA SER A 94 -5.24 -7.79 -21.52
C SER A 94 -5.79 -8.74 -22.58
N TRP A 95 -5.15 -8.77 -23.74
CA TRP A 95 -5.61 -9.55 -24.89
C TRP A 95 -5.31 -11.05 -24.75
N LEU A 96 -4.33 -11.42 -23.93
CA LEU A 96 -3.94 -12.81 -23.64
C LEU A 96 -4.78 -13.45 -22.51
N GLY A 97 -5.91 -12.85 -22.12
CA GLY A 97 -6.79 -13.36 -21.06
C GLY A 97 -6.33 -12.97 -19.65
N GLY A 98 -5.26 -12.19 -19.52
CA GLY A 98 -4.93 -11.51 -18.27
C GLY A 98 -5.91 -10.37 -18.07
N TYR A 99 -6.98 -10.60 -17.30
CA TYR A 99 -7.85 -9.55 -16.75
C TYR A 99 -6.99 -8.31 -16.45
N ILE A 100 -7.15 -7.21 -17.20
CA ILE A 100 -6.74 -5.90 -16.70
C ILE A 100 -8.01 -5.37 -16.09
N PRO A 101 -8.21 -5.56 -14.77
CA PRO A 101 -9.37 -5.01 -14.18
C PRO A 101 -9.14 -3.51 -14.13
N VAL A 102 -10.05 -2.79 -14.76
CA VAL A 102 -10.42 -1.44 -14.35
C VAL A 102 -10.88 -1.44 -12.87
N ASP A 103 -11.07 -2.63 -12.27
CA ASP A 103 -11.04 -2.82 -10.83
C ASP A 103 -9.63 -2.51 -10.31
N ILE A 104 -9.46 -1.26 -9.90
CA ILE A 104 -8.84 -0.85 -8.64
C ILE A 104 -7.85 0.32 -8.85
N ILE A 105 -8.40 1.54 -8.82
CA ILE A 105 -7.61 2.76 -8.56
C ILE A 105 -7.09 2.78 -7.10
N ILE A 106 -7.63 1.92 -6.21
CA ILE A 106 -7.26 1.82 -4.79
C ILE A 106 -7.09 0.35 -4.36
N SER A 107 -5.87 -0.21 -4.49
CA SER A 107 -5.56 -1.61 -4.17
C SER A 107 -6.22 -2.05 -2.86
N TRP A 108 -6.82 -3.24 -2.77
CA TRP A 108 -7.51 -3.67 -1.55
C TRP A 108 -6.56 -3.72 -0.35
N GLU A 109 -5.27 -3.94 -0.61
CA GLU A 109 -4.16 -3.82 0.33
C GLU A 109 -4.05 -2.41 0.92
N SER A 110 -4.13 -1.36 0.10
CA SER A 110 -4.09 0.03 0.57
C SER A 110 -5.36 0.44 1.31
N LEU A 111 -6.52 -0.13 0.97
CA LEU A 111 -7.73 0.02 1.78
C LEU A 111 -7.55 -0.58 3.18
N ILE A 112 -6.91 -1.75 3.28
CA ILE A 112 -6.60 -2.38 4.58
C ILE A 112 -5.65 -1.48 5.40
N VAL A 113 -4.59 -0.94 4.78
CA VAL A 113 -3.70 0.00 5.47
C VAL A 113 -4.43 1.27 5.88
N LEU A 114 -5.26 1.87 5.01
CA LEU A 114 -6.06 3.05 5.32
C LEU A 114 -7.00 2.82 6.52
N LEU A 115 -7.77 1.73 6.51
CA LEU A 115 -8.67 1.36 7.61
C LEU A 115 -7.87 1.13 8.90
N GLY A 116 -6.73 0.44 8.81
CA GLY A 116 -5.84 0.24 9.93
C GLY A 116 -5.33 1.56 10.52
N SER A 117 -4.93 2.48 9.65
CA SER A 117 -4.44 3.80 10.02
C SER A 117 -5.51 4.62 10.75
N ILE A 118 -6.73 4.62 10.22
CA ILE A 118 -7.89 5.30 10.83
C ILE A 118 -8.18 4.73 12.21
N PHE A 119 -8.16 3.40 12.38
CA PHE A 119 -8.40 2.76 13.67
C PHE A 119 -7.31 3.07 14.70
N ILE A 120 -6.04 3.16 14.30
CA ILE A 120 -4.96 3.60 15.19
C ILE A 120 -5.17 5.06 15.64
N LEU A 121 -5.52 5.95 14.70
CA LEU A 121 -5.75 7.38 14.98
C LEU A 121 -6.97 7.59 15.87
N ALA A 122 -8.08 6.91 15.55
CA ALA A 122 -9.35 6.98 16.28
C ALA A 122 -9.27 6.37 17.68
N GLY A 123 -8.37 5.42 17.92
CA GLY A 123 -8.33 4.67 19.17
C GLY A 123 -7.94 5.44 20.44
N GLY A 124 -7.34 6.64 20.34
CA GLY A 124 -6.92 7.49 21.49
C GLY A 124 -6.10 6.78 22.60
N SER A 125 -5.61 7.42 23.67
CA SER A 125 -4.76 8.61 23.87
C SER A 125 -3.27 8.33 23.52
N GLU A 126 -2.49 9.38 23.24
CA GLU A 126 -1.01 9.44 22.97
C GLU A 126 -0.32 8.21 22.37
#